data_AF-A0A3S4T6J9-F1
#
_entry.id   AF-A0A3S4T6J9-F1
#
_cell.length_a   1.000
_cell.length_b   1.000
_cell.length_c   1.000
_cell.angle_alpha   90.00
_cell.angle_beta   90.00
_cell.angle_gamma   90.00
#
_symmetry.space_group_name_H-M   'P 1'
#
loop_
_entity.id
_entity.type
_entity.pdbx_description
1 polymer ?
#
loop_
_entity_poly.entity_id
_entity_poly.type
_entity_poly.pdbx_seq_one_letter_code
_entity_poly.pdbx_strand_id
1 'polypeptide(L)'
;MAKDDEKDRKARIENLQRKIEEMTGEKPISFGSGRCSPELKEKFWEYVLAFEEGQHSPLFDTLVNGGLSLPTPDELADQDLEKKLWEIIYALALLGVFLHNTDHLNDRELYEDLWQDVLREDYFIQPANKDYACHLDMIGSGSEEDLLIFLQYYADEGEREWWKNEYPQDDFPAPEPTPYDRDRHLPKREEWEEGQC
;
A
#
# COMPACT_ATOMS: atom_id res chain seq x y z
N MET A 1 -11.92 33.30 -20.33
CA MET A 1 -11.54 32.86 -18.97
C MET A 1 -11.84 31.38 -18.74
N ALA A 2 -13.08 30.92 -18.52
CA ALA A 2 -13.33 29.48 -18.26
C ALA A 2 -12.94 28.53 -19.41
N LYS A 3 -13.20 28.93 -20.66
CA LYS A 3 -12.81 28.14 -21.86
C LYS A 3 -11.31 28.15 -22.16
N ASP A 4 -10.59 29.16 -21.67
CA ASP A 4 -9.15 29.27 -21.87
C ASP A 4 -8.42 28.37 -20.87
N ASP A 5 -8.87 28.33 -19.60
CA ASP A 5 -8.34 27.42 -18.57
C ASP A 5 -8.54 25.93 -18.93
N GLU A 6 -9.69 25.58 -19.51
CA GLU A 6 -9.97 24.20 -19.94
C GLU A 6 -9.08 23.77 -21.12
N LYS A 7 -8.82 24.69 -22.07
CA LYS A 7 -7.92 24.44 -23.20
C LYS A 7 -6.47 24.31 -22.74
N ASP A 8 -6.05 25.16 -21.81
CA ASP A 8 -4.71 25.13 -21.23
C ASP A 8 -4.49 23.83 -20.43
N ARG A 9 -5.50 23.40 -19.65
CA ARG A 9 -5.45 22.11 -18.93
C ARG A 9 -5.34 20.92 -19.86
N LYS A 10 -6.11 20.92 -20.95
CA LYS A 10 -6.01 19.87 -21.98
C LYS A 10 -4.59 19.77 -22.56
N ALA A 11 -3.97 20.91 -22.85
CA ALA A 11 -2.59 20.95 -23.35
C ALA A 11 -1.57 20.43 -22.31
N ARG A 12 -1.77 20.71 -21.02
CA ARG A 12 -0.91 20.16 -19.94
C ARG A 12 -1.05 18.64 -19.83
N ILE A 13 -2.27 18.11 -19.89
CA ILE A 13 -2.53 16.66 -19.92
C ILE A 13 -1.85 16.00 -21.13
N GLU A 14 -2.04 16.55 -22.33
CA GLU A 14 -1.41 16.04 -23.55
C GLU A 14 0.12 16.04 -23.45
N ASN A 15 0.70 17.05 -22.79
CA ASN A 15 2.13 17.13 -22.56
C ASN A 15 2.64 16.07 -21.57
N LEU A 16 1.91 15.80 -20.48
CA LEU A 16 2.25 14.73 -19.52
C LEU A 16 2.23 13.37 -20.20
N GLN A 17 1.17 13.07 -20.96
CA GLN A 17 1.05 11.81 -21.70
C GLN A 17 2.20 11.60 -22.70
N ARG A 18 2.57 12.66 -23.41
CA ARG A 18 3.70 12.61 -24.36
C ARG A 18 5.03 12.32 -23.66
N LYS A 19 5.28 12.91 -22.49
CA LYS A 19 6.50 12.60 -21.71
C LYS A 19 6.55 11.13 -21.30
N ILE A 20 5.42 10.58 -20.86
CA ILE A 20 5.31 9.16 -20.49
C ILE A 20 5.57 8.27 -21.72
N GLU A 21 5.01 8.62 -22.88
CA GLU A 21 5.27 7.89 -24.14
C GLU A 21 6.74 7.96 -24.57
N GLU A 22 7.37 9.12 -24.46
CA GLU A 22 8.79 9.31 -24.75
C GLU A 22 9.69 8.47 -23.82
N MET A 23 9.27 8.24 -22.58
CA MET A 23 10.01 7.51 -21.55
C MET A 23 9.86 5.98 -21.65
N THR A 24 8.62 5.53 -21.73
CA THR A 24 8.27 4.10 -21.74
C THR A 24 8.43 3.48 -23.13
N GLY A 25 8.43 4.31 -24.18
CA GLY A 25 8.37 3.87 -25.57
C GLY A 25 6.99 3.40 -26.01
N GLU A 26 6.00 3.46 -25.12
CA GLU A 26 4.63 3.01 -25.37
C GLU A 26 3.63 4.13 -25.13
N LYS A 27 2.60 4.18 -25.97
CA LYS A 27 1.54 5.17 -25.80
C LYS A 27 0.72 4.81 -24.56
N PRO A 28 0.58 5.72 -23.57
CA PRO A 28 -0.17 5.42 -22.37
C PRO A 28 -1.66 5.20 -22.69
N ILE A 29 -2.22 4.12 -22.13
CA ILE A 29 -3.63 3.74 -22.28
C ILE A 29 -4.35 4.07 -20.98
N SER A 30 -5.49 4.75 -21.07
CA SER A 30 -6.34 5.04 -19.91
C SER A 30 -7.78 4.63 -20.20
N PHE A 31 -8.31 3.72 -19.38
CA PHE A 31 -9.71 3.30 -19.40
C PHE A 31 -10.52 4.09 -18.37
N GLY A 32 -10.65 5.40 -18.59
CA GLY A 32 -11.42 6.28 -17.71
C GLY A 32 -12.91 6.29 -18.03
N SER A 33 -13.75 6.39 -17.01
CA SER A 33 -15.15 6.78 -17.23
C SER A 33 -15.20 8.24 -17.72
N GLY A 34 -16.10 8.57 -18.65
CA GLY A 34 -16.28 9.94 -19.15
C GLY A 34 -16.68 10.96 -18.07
N ARG A 35 -16.89 10.52 -16.83
CA ARG A 35 -17.27 11.32 -15.66
C ARG A 35 -16.08 11.91 -14.90
N CYS A 36 -14.85 11.51 -15.22
CA CYS A 36 -13.66 12.04 -14.55
C CYS A 36 -13.40 13.50 -14.95
N SER A 37 -13.27 14.38 -13.96
CA SER A 37 -13.06 15.82 -14.18
C SER A 37 -11.69 16.08 -14.80
N PRO A 38 -11.52 17.17 -15.57
CA PRO A 38 -10.22 17.53 -16.15
C PRO A 38 -9.10 17.70 -15.11
N GLU A 39 -9.42 18.21 -13.92
CA GLU A 39 -8.47 18.42 -12.81
C GLU A 39 -7.95 17.09 -12.27
N LEU A 40 -8.86 16.13 -12.07
CA LEU A 40 -8.49 14.81 -11.59
C LEU A 40 -7.67 14.04 -12.64
N LYS A 41 -7.99 14.23 -13.93
CA LYS A 41 -7.18 13.68 -15.04
C LYS A 41 -5.77 14.26 -15.06
N GLU A 42 -5.63 15.56 -14.85
CA GLU A 42 -4.32 16.20 -14.77
C GLU A 42 -3.49 15.61 -13.61
N LYS A 43 -4.04 15.58 -12.39
CA LYS A 43 -3.39 14.94 -11.24
C LYS A 43 -3.02 13.48 -11.47
N PHE A 44 -3.89 12.70 -12.11
CA PHE A 44 -3.61 11.31 -12.46
C PHE A 44 -2.37 11.19 -13.36
N TRP A 45 -2.25 12.02 -14.39
CA TRP A 45 -1.09 11.97 -15.27
C TRP A 45 0.19 12.53 -14.63
N GLU A 46 0.07 13.48 -13.70
CA GLU A 46 1.19 13.89 -12.85
C GLU A 46 1.67 12.71 -11.98
N TYR A 47 0.74 11.95 -11.40
CA TYR A 47 1.05 10.75 -10.62
C TYR A 47 1.78 9.70 -11.46
N VAL A 48 1.22 9.36 -12.63
CA VAL A 48 1.83 8.35 -13.51
C VAL A 48 3.23 8.78 -13.91
N LEU A 49 3.41 10.03 -14.37
CA LEU A 49 4.74 10.50 -14.75
C LEU A 49 5.73 10.43 -13.57
N ALA A 50 5.30 10.82 -12.37
CA ALA A 50 6.17 10.77 -11.19
C ALA A 50 6.55 9.33 -10.81
N PHE A 51 5.63 8.38 -10.96
CA PHE A 51 5.90 6.95 -10.76
C PHE A 51 6.91 6.43 -11.77
N GLU A 52 6.71 6.70 -13.07
CA GLU A 52 7.61 6.25 -14.13
C GLU A 52 9.01 6.88 -14.04
N GLU A 53 9.12 8.14 -13.59
CA GLU A 53 10.39 8.83 -13.34
C GLU A 53 11.06 8.41 -12.02
N GLY A 54 10.28 7.78 -11.16
CA GLY A 54 10.61 7.49 -9.79
C GLY A 54 11.73 6.48 -9.61
N GLN A 55 12.54 6.67 -8.58
CA GLN A 55 13.42 5.60 -8.12
C GLN A 55 12.60 4.62 -7.27
N HIS A 56 12.66 3.34 -7.65
CA HIS A 56 12.18 2.25 -6.82
C HIS A 56 13.33 1.69 -5.99
N SER A 57 13.04 1.33 -4.75
CA SER A 57 13.97 0.64 -3.88
C SER A 57 13.23 -0.22 -2.85
N PRO A 58 13.86 -1.29 -2.36
CA PRO A 58 13.33 -2.02 -1.22
C PRO A 58 13.15 -1.11 0.00
N LEU A 59 12.00 -1.23 0.67
CA LEU A 59 11.74 -0.48 1.91
C LEU A 59 12.79 -0.79 2.97
N PHE A 60 13.33 -2.02 2.99
CA PHE A 60 14.43 -2.40 3.84
C PHE A 60 15.64 -1.47 3.68
N ASP A 61 16.08 -1.24 2.44
CA ASP A 61 17.23 -0.38 2.16
C ASP A 61 16.94 1.06 2.55
N THR A 62 15.73 1.56 2.29
CA THR A 62 15.33 2.91 2.67
C THR A 62 15.33 3.10 4.19
N LEU A 63 14.76 2.14 4.93
CA LEU A 63 14.74 2.18 6.40
C LEU A 63 16.16 2.12 6.98
N VAL A 64 17.00 1.22 6.48
CA VAL A 64 18.40 1.09 6.93
C VAL A 64 19.22 2.34 6.60
N ASN A 65 19.08 2.89 5.40
CA ASN A 65 19.73 4.15 5.02
C ASN A 65 19.22 5.35 5.83
N GLY A 66 17.98 5.29 6.31
CA GLY A 66 17.38 6.22 7.26
C GLY A 66 17.87 6.07 8.70
N GLY A 67 18.73 5.07 8.98
CA GLY A 67 19.34 4.83 10.29
C GLY A 67 18.62 3.78 11.14
N LEU A 68 17.59 3.11 10.62
CA LEU A 68 16.90 2.04 11.33
C LEU A 68 17.74 0.76 11.32
N SER A 69 17.86 0.09 12.47
CA SER A 69 18.47 -1.24 12.55
C SER A 69 17.40 -2.32 12.44
N LEU A 70 17.55 -3.19 11.43
CA LEU A 70 16.67 -4.33 11.12
C LEU A 70 17.43 -5.65 11.26
N PRO A 71 17.69 -6.12 12.50
CA PRO A 71 18.40 -7.39 12.74
C PRO A 71 17.62 -8.58 12.16
N THR A 72 18.31 -9.69 11.94
CA THR A 72 17.63 -10.91 11.49
C THR A 72 16.60 -11.37 12.53
N PRO A 73 15.58 -12.13 12.14
CA PRO A 73 14.56 -12.56 13.08
C PRO A 73 15.14 -13.37 14.26
N ASP A 74 16.18 -14.18 14.06
CA ASP A 74 16.81 -14.99 15.11
C ASP A 74 17.64 -14.18 16.12
N GLU A 75 18.01 -12.95 15.79
CA GLU A 75 18.82 -12.07 16.65
C GLU A 75 17.97 -11.26 17.65
N LEU A 76 16.64 -11.25 17.49
CA LEU A 76 15.72 -10.56 18.38
C LEU A 76 15.04 -11.52 19.34
N ALA A 77 15.15 -11.24 20.63
CA ALA A 77 14.34 -11.92 21.64
C ALA A 77 12.89 -11.40 21.60
N ASP A 78 11.92 -12.28 21.88
CA ASP A 78 10.49 -11.95 21.87
C ASP A 78 10.13 -10.72 22.71
N GLN A 79 10.81 -10.52 23.85
CA GLN A 79 10.60 -9.38 24.76
C GLN A 79 10.93 -8.01 24.14
N ASP A 80 11.77 -7.97 23.11
CA ASP A 80 12.23 -6.76 22.43
C ASP A 80 11.52 -6.57 21.08
N LEU A 81 10.77 -7.58 20.65
CA LEU A 81 10.21 -7.68 19.31
C LEU A 81 9.04 -6.73 19.10
N GLU A 82 8.13 -6.64 20.08
CA GLU A 82 7.02 -5.67 20.07
C GLU A 82 7.53 -4.24 19.83
N LYS A 83 8.58 -3.83 20.57
CA LYS A 83 9.16 -2.49 20.43
C LYS A 83 9.77 -2.27 19.05
N LYS A 84 10.48 -3.27 18.52
CA LYS A 84 11.08 -3.20 17.20
C LYS A 84 10.02 -3.12 16.10
N LEU A 85 8.94 -3.90 16.21
CA LEU A 85 7.81 -3.82 15.28
C LEU A 85 7.20 -2.43 15.24
N TRP A 86 6.89 -1.85 16.41
CA TRP A 86 6.34 -0.50 16.45
C TRP A 86 7.30 0.54 15.88
N GLU A 87 8.61 0.42 16.12
CA GLU A 87 9.61 1.28 15.50
C GLU A 87 9.56 1.20 13.96
N ILE A 88 9.42 0.00 13.40
CA ILE A 88 9.28 -0.22 11.95
C ILE A 88 7.96 0.36 11.44
N ILE A 89 6.85 0.08 12.12
CA ILE A 89 5.50 0.56 11.75
C ILE A 89 5.48 2.09 11.67
N TYR A 90 6.04 2.78 12.66
CA TYR A 90 6.12 4.25 12.64
C TYR A 90 7.10 4.77 11.58
N ALA A 91 8.24 4.09 11.37
CA ALA A 91 9.17 4.48 10.32
C ALA A 91 8.55 4.34 8.92
N LEU A 92 7.78 3.27 8.67
CA LEU A 92 6.99 3.10 7.45
C LEU A 92 5.95 4.22 7.30
N ALA A 93 5.21 4.55 8.36
CA ALA A 93 4.22 5.63 8.33
C ALA A 93 4.85 7.00 8.03
N LEU A 94 6.08 7.27 8.50
CA LEU A 94 6.83 8.48 8.13
C LEU A 94 7.20 8.52 6.65
N LEU A 95 7.34 7.37 6.00
CA LEU A 95 7.52 7.23 4.55
C LEU A 95 6.19 7.24 3.78
N GLY A 96 5.05 7.41 4.46
CA GLY A 96 3.72 7.33 3.85
C GLY A 96 3.29 5.92 3.50
N VAL A 97 3.87 4.90 4.14
CA VAL A 97 3.58 3.48 3.96
C VAL A 97 2.82 2.96 5.17
N PHE A 98 1.65 2.35 4.97
CA PHE A 98 0.73 1.94 6.04
C PHE A 98 0.42 0.45 5.96
N LEU A 99 0.57 -0.27 7.07
CA LEU A 99 0.23 -1.70 7.18
C LEU A 99 -1.27 -1.90 7.41
N HIS A 100 -1.80 -3.02 6.92
CA HIS A 100 -3.18 -3.48 7.12
C HIS A 100 -3.23 -4.99 7.40
N ASN A 101 -4.32 -5.43 8.04
CA ASN A 101 -4.64 -6.84 8.27
C ASN A 101 -3.52 -7.63 8.97
N THR A 102 -3.00 -7.11 10.09
CA THR A 102 -1.89 -7.73 10.83
C THR A 102 -2.34 -8.59 12.02
N ASP A 103 -3.60 -8.43 12.45
CA ASP A 103 -4.11 -9.01 13.70
C ASP A 103 -4.18 -10.55 13.76
N HIS A 104 -4.09 -11.22 12.61
CA HIS A 104 -3.97 -12.68 12.53
C HIS A 104 -2.56 -13.20 12.86
N LEU A 105 -1.54 -12.32 12.82
CA LEU A 105 -0.14 -12.66 13.08
C LEU A 105 0.28 -12.23 14.48
N ASN A 106 0.98 -13.14 15.15
CA ASN A 106 1.73 -12.77 16.35
C ASN A 106 2.94 -11.89 15.98
N ASP A 107 3.54 -11.24 16.96
CA ASP A 107 4.63 -10.30 16.70
C ASP A 107 5.82 -10.97 15.98
N ARG A 108 6.19 -12.19 16.35
CA ARG A 108 7.26 -12.96 15.70
C ARG A 108 6.96 -13.19 14.22
N GLU A 109 5.76 -13.69 13.93
CA GLU A 109 5.29 -13.97 12.57
C GLU A 109 5.28 -12.70 11.72
N LEU A 110 4.71 -11.61 12.24
CA LEU A 110 4.67 -10.32 11.53
C LEU A 110 6.09 -9.79 11.25
N TYR A 111 6.99 -9.88 12.22
CA TYR A 111 8.37 -9.41 12.03
C TYR A 111 9.13 -10.26 11.01
N GLU A 112 8.97 -11.58 11.06
CA GLU A 112 9.58 -12.51 10.10
C GLU A 112 9.12 -12.21 8.69
N ASP A 113 7.81 -12.05 8.49
CA ASP A 113 7.23 -11.78 7.19
C ASP A 113 7.67 -10.42 6.62
N LEU A 114 7.59 -9.37 7.45
CA LEU A 114 8.13 -8.05 7.09
C LEU A 114 9.61 -8.12 6.72
N TRP A 115 10.42 -8.83 7.51
CA TRP A 115 11.85 -8.87 7.31
C TRP A 115 12.25 -9.72 6.10
N GLN A 116 11.59 -10.85 5.86
CA GLN A 116 11.98 -11.80 4.80
C GLN A 116 11.46 -11.40 3.43
N ASP A 117 10.22 -10.89 3.36
CA ASP A 117 9.53 -10.69 2.09
C ASP A 117 9.09 -9.23 1.89
N VAL A 118 8.14 -8.74 2.69
CA VAL A 118 7.45 -7.46 2.42
C VAL A 118 8.42 -6.28 2.27
N LEU A 119 9.43 -6.16 3.14
CA LEU A 119 10.39 -5.06 3.04
C LEU A 119 11.43 -5.22 1.92
N ARG A 120 11.50 -6.40 1.28
CA ARG A 120 12.43 -6.70 0.17
C ARG A 120 11.85 -6.39 -1.20
N GLU A 121 10.53 -6.21 -1.33
CA GLU A 121 9.94 -5.83 -2.59
C GLU A 121 10.29 -4.38 -2.97
N ASP A 122 10.31 -4.10 -4.28
CA ASP A 122 10.64 -2.77 -4.81
C ASP A 122 9.46 -1.81 -4.69
N TYR A 123 9.62 -0.75 -3.89
CA TYR A 123 8.61 0.27 -3.71
C TYR A 123 9.03 1.62 -4.30
N PHE A 124 8.06 2.30 -4.89
CA PHE A 124 8.21 3.71 -5.22
C PHE A 124 7.94 4.57 -3.98
N ILE A 125 8.99 5.19 -3.45
CA ILE A 125 8.90 6.00 -2.24
C ILE A 125 8.81 7.47 -2.64
N GLN A 126 7.61 8.03 -2.58
CA GLN A 126 7.36 9.41 -2.95
C GLN A 126 7.74 10.41 -1.87
N PRO A 127 8.13 11.65 -2.26
CA PRO A 127 8.18 12.76 -1.33
C PRO A 127 6.79 13.04 -0.74
N ALA A 128 6.76 13.51 0.52
CA ALA A 128 5.58 13.71 1.35
C ALA A 128 4.34 14.30 0.63
N ASN A 129 3.52 13.44 0.04
CA ASN A 129 2.25 13.79 -0.57
C ASN A 129 1.21 12.72 -0.22
N LYS A 130 0.14 13.13 0.46
CA LYS A 130 -0.91 12.24 0.96
C LYS A 130 -1.64 11.48 -0.15
N ASP A 131 -1.65 12.01 -1.36
CA ASP A 131 -2.29 11.37 -2.52
C ASP A 131 -1.51 10.14 -3.01
N TYR A 132 -0.31 9.88 -2.47
CA TYR A 132 0.62 8.81 -2.89
C TYR A 132 0.89 7.78 -1.79
N ALA A 133 0.05 7.71 -0.77
CA ALA A 133 0.21 6.75 0.31
C ALA A 133 0.27 5.32 -0.23
N CYS A 134 1.24 4.55 0.25
CA CYS A 134 1.36 3.13 -0.03
C CYS A 134 0.66 2.34 1.08
N HIS A 135 -0.07 1.31 0.70
CA HIS A 135 -0.79 0.44 1.61
C HIS A 135 -0.24 -0.98 1.45
N LEU A 136 0.37 -1.50 2.51
CA LEU A 136 0.87 -2.87 2.57
C LEU A 136 -0.19 -3.72 3.28
N ASP A 137 -0.80 -4.62 2.55
CA ASP A 137 -1.78 -5.56 3.07
C ASP A 137 -1.12 -6.92 3.27
N MET A 138 -1.06 -7.40 4.52
CA MET A 138 -0.40 -8.68 4.85
C MET A 138 -1.13 -9.90 4.28
N ILE A 139 -2.33 -9.71 3.70
CA ILE A 139 -3.10 -10.73 2.98
C ILE A 139 -3.54 -10.23 1.59
N GLY A 140 -2.74 -9.35 0.99
CA GLY A 140 -3.05 -8.66 -0.25
C GLY A 140 -2.54 -9.33 -1.53
N SER A 141 -1.87 -10.48 -1.46
CA SER A 141 -1.22 -11.08 -2.64
C SER A 141 -2.23 -11.66 -3.65
N GLY A 142 -3.46 -11.91 -3.20
CA GLY A 142 -4.49 -12.59 -3.98
C GLY A 142 -4.28 -14.11 -4.07
N SER A 143 -3.40 -14.67 -3.24
CA SER A 143 -3.23 -16.12 -3.10
C SER A 143 -4.48 -16.79 -2.51
N GLU A 144 -4.59 -18.10 -2.68
CA GLU A 144 -5.64 -18.89 -2.03
C GLU A 144 -5.49 -18.84 -0.49
N GLU A 145 -4.26 -18.85 0.02
CA GLU A 145 -3.98 -18.76 1.45
C GLU A 145 -4.49 -17.44 2.04
N ASP A 146 -4.17 -16.31 1.41
CA ASP A 146 -4.62 -14.97 1.81
C ASP A 146 -6.14 -14.86 1.77
N LEU A 147 -6.79 -15.45 0.75
CA LEU A 147 -8.25 -15.50 0.67
C LEU A 147 -8.84 -16.26 1.86
N LEU A 148 -8.24 -17.39 2.25
CA LEU A 148 -8.71 -18.18 3.39
C LEU A 148 -8.50 -17.42 4.71
N ILE A 149 -7.38 -16.73 4.88
CA ILE A 149 -7.11 -15.87 6.05
C ILE A 149 -8.11 -14.71 6.09
N PHE A 150 -8.35 -14.03 4.96
CA PHE A 150 -9.37 -12.98 4.83
C PHE A 150 -10.74 -13.50 5.27
N LEU A 151 -11.19 -14.62 4.71
CA LEU A 151 -12.48 -15.20 5.05
C LEU A 151 -12.55 -15.59 6.53
N GLN A 152 -11.50 -16.18 7.08
CA GLN A 152 -11.46 -16.61 8.47
C GLN A 152 -11.54 -15.45 9.46
N TYR A 153 -10.76 -14.38 9.25
CA TYR A 153 -10.56 -13.34 10.28
C TYR A 153 -11.17 -11.97 9.97
N TYR A 154 -11.28 -11.60 8.70
CA TYR A 154 -11.55 -10.20 8.30
C TYR A 154 -12.88 -10.01 7.57
N ALA A 155 -13.35 -11.02 6.85
CA ALA A 155 -14.57 -10.94 6.07
C ALA A 155 -15.82 -10.79 6.95
N ASP A 156 -16.68 -9.85 6.59
CA ASP A 156 -17.96 -9.69 7.26
C ASP A 156 -18.98 -10.79 6.87
N GLU A 157 -20.13 -10.83 7.55
CA GLU A 157 -21.16 -11.84 7.29
C GLU A 157 -21.67 -11.80 5.83
N GLY A 158 -21.79 -10.61 5.24
CA GLY A 158 -22.28 -10.41 3.89
C GLY A 158 -21.27 -10.85 2.83
N GLU A 159 -19.99 -10.53 3.02
CA GLU A 159 -18.89 -11.00 2.17
C GLU A 159 -18.82 -12.53 2.21
N ARG A 160 -18.90 -13.13 3.40
CA ARG A 160 -18.89 -14.59 3.56
C ARG A 160 -20.10 -15.26 2.92
N GLU A 161 -21.28 -14.65 3.01
CA GLU A 161 -22.49 -15.16 2.32
C GLU A 161 -22.32 -15.08 0.80
N TRP A 162 -21.76 -13.97 0.29
CA TRP A 162 -21.47 -13.82 -1.14
C TRP A 162 -20.53 -14.91 -1.65
N TRP A 163 -19.39 -15.14 -0.97
CA TRP A 163 -18.43 -16.17 -1.35
C TRP A 163 -19.03 -17.57 -1.37
N LYS A 164 -19.83 -17.93 -0.36
CA LYS A 164 -20.54 -19.23 -0.31
C LYS A 164 -21.56 -19.40 -1.43
N ASN A 165 -22.22 -18.32 -1.85
CA ASN A 165 -23.22 -18.38 -2.91
C ASN A 165 -22.58 -18.46 -4.30
N GLU A 166 -21.49 -17.73 -4.52
CA GLU A 166 -20.77 -17.72 -5.79
C GLU A 166 -19.97 -19.02 -6.00
N TYR A 167 -19.40 -19.57 -4.91
CA TYR A 167 -18.56 -20.77 -4.92
C TYR A 167 -19.10 -21.85 -3.97
N PRO A 168 -20.30 -22.41 -4.21
CA PRO A 168 -20.96 -23.32 -3.29
C PRO A 168 -20.31 -24.72 -3.19
N GLN A 169 -19.32 -25.00 -4.04
CA GLN A 169 -18.60 -26.27 -4.07
C GLN A 169 -17.35 -26.25 -3.18
N ASP A 170 -16.91 -25.06 -2.77
CA ASP A 170 -15.68 -24.86 -2.04
C ASP A 170 -15.95 -24.88 -0.52
N ASP A 171 -14.98 -25.38 0.23
CA ASP A 171 -15.06 -25.45 1.69
C ASP A 171 -14.29 -24.27 2.29
N PHE A 172 -15.01 -23.24 2.72
CA PHE A 172 -14.42 -22.04 3.32
C PHE A 172 -14.32 -22.17 4.84
N PRO A 173 -13.24 -21.64 5.46
CA PRO A 173 -13.01 -21.73 6.90
C PRO A 173 -14.15 -21.07 7.68
N ALA A 174 -14.43 -21.57 8.89
CA ALA A 174 -15.34 -20.91 9.81
C ALA A 174 -14.78 -19.54 10.22
N PRO A 175 -15.63 -18.54 10.53
CA PRO A 175 -15.15 -17.26 11.01
C PRO A 175 -14.56 -17.40 12.41
N GLU A 176 -13.43 -16.74 12.65
CA GLU A 176 -12.74 -16.70 13.94
C GLU A 176 -12.35 -15.27 14.29
N PRO A 177 -12.39 -14.88 15.58
CA PRO A 177 -11.87 -13.58 15.99
C PRO A 177 -10.36 -13.54 15.76
N THR A 178 -9.84 -12.36 15.42
CA THR A 178 -8.40 -12.16 15.36
C THR A 178 -7.75 -12.40 16.73
N PRO A 179 -6.58 -13.08 16.79
CA PRO A 179 -5.86 -13.35 18.03
C PRO A 179 -5.23 -12.10 18.66
N TYR A 180 -4.94 -11.07 17.85
CA TYR A 180 -4.35 -9.81 18.29
C TYR A 180 -5.23 -8.61 17.93
N ASP A 181 -4.78 -7.45 18.38
CA ASP A 181 -5.55 -6.20 18.37
C ASP A 181 -4.63 -5.00 18.06
N ARG A 182 -3.80 -5.15 17.04
CA ARG A 182 -2.82 -4.19 16.56
C ARG A 182 -3.44 -3.24 15.53
N ASP A 183 -4.30 -3.72 14.65
CA ASP A 183 -4.78 -2.98 13.46
C ASP A 183 -5.51 -1.68 13.81
N ARG A 184 -6.28 -1.67 14.91
CA ARG A 184 -6.94 -0.43 15.38
C ARG A 184 -5.98 0.64 15.91
N HIS A 185 -4.75 0.25 16.23
CA HIS A 185 -3.69 1.11 16.76
C HIS A 185 -2.62 1.46 15.72
N LEU A 186 -2.67 0.86 14.53
CA LEU A 186 -1.75 1.20 13.45
C LEU A 186 -1.94 2.66 13.01
N PRO A 187 -0.86 3.35 12.64
CA PRO A 187 -0.95 4.67 12.00
C PRO A 187 -1.85 4.60 10.78
N LYS A 188 -2.69 5.62 10.58
CA LYS A 188 -3.61 5.72 9.46
C LYS A 188 -3.25 6.89 8.56
N ARG A 189 -3.41 6.70 7.26
CA ARG A 189 -3.20 7.75 6.25
C ARG A 189 -4.00 9.00 6.57
N GLU A 190 -5.24 8.84 7.01
CA GLU A 190 -6.17 9.93 7.31
C GLU A 190 -5.69 10.81 8.48
N GLU A 191 -4.91 10.23 9.39
CA GLU A 191 -4.36 10.87 10.58
C GLU A 191 -2.99 11.51 10.32
N TRP A 192 -2.35 11.18 9.20
CA TRP A 192 -1.05 11.71 8.80
C TRP A 192 -1.20 13.14 8.28
N GLU A 193 -0.56 14.14 8.92
CA GLU A 193 -0.57 15.55 8.51
C GLU A 193 0.66 15.92 7.66
N GLU A 194 0.47 16.73 6.62
CA GLU A 194 1.58 17.23 5.80
C GLU A 194 2.53 18.08 6.68
N GLY A 195 3.78 17.65 6.81
CA GLY A 195 4.82 18.39 7.55
C GLY A 195 5.12 17.90 8.96
N GLN A 196 4.80 16.66 9.33
CA GLN A 196 5.22 16.05 10.60
C GLN A 196 6.68 15.56 10.65
N CYS A 197 7.56 16.06 9.77
CA CYS A 197 9.02 15.83 9.86
C CYS A 197 9.69 16.81 10.83
#